data_AF-E3GQT3-F1
#
_entry.id   AF-E3GQT3-F1
#
_cell.length_a   1.000
_cell.length_b   1.000
_cell.length_c   1.000
_cell.angle_alpha   90.00
_cell.angle_beta   90.00
_cell.angle_gamma   90.00
#
_symmetry.space_group_name_H-M   'P 1'
#
loop_
_entity.id
_entity.type
_entity.pdbx_description
1 polymer ?
#
loop_
_entity_poly.entity_id
_entity_poly.type
_entity_poly.pdbx_seq_one_letter_code
_entity_poly.pdbx_strand_id
1 'polypeptide(L)'
;MSDKRKEYNERMEMLETTLKIQEPKRVPVNCPAEISYAIEYAGLPYRQASWTPEQCQVAFKKVFDDFHWDCFESLFTRPPMFYRLLNAKNFTESERGFVQHPEISAMNPDEYDELIEDPYKMIVSKLLPRLYPALDQPAPYNAYAMTKAALEFGSYMGALEEITASLAHDYGVPALGSNLTVAPFDYLADQFRGFTGICRDVRKSPDKVKEALDAVTPILVKGATACYPGEKGATFPYVFIPLHMAPYINKKMFEEFYWPSFLKFIDILVNQKGLTLSIFFEGDWERFYPYMQDIPKSDKIIAIMEYGDMKKAKNTIGKNLCLQGFYPISLLGYGTKQECIDKAKEVIDIMAPGGGYIFSLDKYILNASDVNPENMKAVNEFVRDYGVYK
;
A
#
# COMPACT_ATOMS: atom_id res chain seq x y z
N MET A 1 19.35 -27.68 -5.59
CA MET A 1 18.27 -26.67 -5.53
C MET A 1 17.98 -26.25 -6.97
N SER A 2 16.71 -26.03 -7.35
CA SER A 2 16.39 -25.48 -8.68
C SER A 2 17.01 -24.09 -8.84
N ASP A 3 17.34 -23.70 -10.08
CA ASP A 3 17.95 -22.41 -10.40
C ASP A 3 17.10 -21.23 -9.86
N LYS A 4 15.78 -21.34 -9.98
CA LYS A 4 14.81 -20.35 -9.47
C LYS A 4 14.80 -20.18 -7.97
N ARG A 5 15.00 -21.26 -7.20
CA ARG A 5 15.12 -21.14 -5.74
C ARG A 5 16.41 -20.42 -5.34
N LYS A 6 17.48 -20.57 -6.12
CA LYS A 6 18.73 -19.84 -5.90
C LYS A 6 18.54 -18.36 -6.22
N GLU A 7 17.95 -18.02 -7.37
CA GLU A 7 17.58 -16.63 -7.73
C GLU A 7 16.73 -15.96 -6.65
N TYR A 8 15.72 -16.67 -6.14
CA TYR A 8 14.85 -16.19 -5.06
C TYR A 8 15.65 -15.82 -3.81
N ASN A 9 16.53 -16.72 -3.34
CA ASN A 9 17.34 -16.48 -2.15
C ASN A 9 18.32 -15.32 -2.35
N GLU A 10 18.94 -15.20 -3.53
CA GLU A 10 19.82 -14.07 -3.85
C GLU A 10 19.07 -12.73 -3.83
N ARG A 11 17.83 -12.69 -4.35
CA ARG A 11 16.97 -11.49 -4.31
C ARG A 11 16.54 -11.16 -2.89
N MET A 12 16.17 -12.15 -2.08
CA MET A 12 15.84 -11.95 -0.67
C MET A 12 17.02 -11.37 0.12
N GLU A 13 18.23 -11.91 -0.03
CA GLU A 13 19.43 -11.37 0.60
C GLU A 13 19.71 -9.92 0.17
N MET A 14 19.50 -9.63 -1.12
CA MET A 14 19.63 -8.28 -1.68
C MET A 14 18.66 -7.29 -1.02
N LEU A 15 17.40 -7.69 -0.84
CA LEU A 15 16.37 -6.89 -0.18
C LEU A 15 16.69 -6.69 1.29
N GLU A 16 17.03 -7.75 2.03
CA GLU A 16 17.39 -7.66 3.46
C GLU A 16 18.60 -6.75 3.69
N THR A 17 19.60 -6.81 2.81
CA THR A 17 20.76 -5.91 2.85
C THR A 17 20.34 -4.45 2.59
N THR A 18 19.44 -4.25 1.62
CA THR A 18 18.90 -2.92 1.29
C THR A 18 18.14 -2.34 2.48
N LEU A 19 17.28 -3.12 3.16
CA LEU A 19 16.50 -2.66 4.32
C LEU A 19 17.41 -2.24 5.50
N LYS A 20 18.59 -2.84 5.63
CA LYS A 20 19.61 -2.47 6.63
C LYS A 20 20.36 -1.17 6.29
N ILE A 21 20.03 -0.52 5.17
CA ILE A 21 20.72 0.66 4.64
C ILE A 21 22.20 0.33 4.40
N GLN A 22 22.41 -0.77 3.69
CA GLN A 22 23.71 -1.24 3.23
C GLN A 22 23.66 -1.43 1.72
N GLU A 23 24.82 -1.38 1.09
CA GLU A 23 24.96 -1.58 -0.36
C GLU A 23 24.83 -3.08 -0.67
N PRO A 24 23.73 -3.51 -1.31
CA PRO A 24 23.60 -4.88 -1.80
C PRO A 24 24.44 -5.09 -3.07
N LYS A 25 24.30 -6.24 -3.73
CA LYS A 25 24.93 -6.51 -5.04
C LYS A 25 24.57 -5.45 -6.10
N ARG A 26 23.31 -5.00 -6.13
CA ARG A 26 22.78 -3.94 -7.00
C ARG A 26 21.47 -3.40 -6.44
N VAL A 27 21.01 -2.25 -6.92
CA VAL A 27 19.69 -1.69 -6.56
C VAL A 27 18.59 -2.68 -6.96
N PRO A 28 17.73 -3.13 -6.01
CA PRO A 28 16.57 -3.96 -6.33
C PRO A 28 15.53 -3.17 -7.13
N VAL A 29 14.86 -3.83 -8.09
CA VAL A 29 13.75 -3.27 -8.88
C VAL A 29 12.43 -3.89 -8.40
N ASN A 30 11.53 -3.08 -7.84
CA ASN A 30 10.19 -3.51 -7.44
C ASN A 30 9.18 -3.37 -8.59
N CYS A 31 8.37 -4.40 -8.78
CA CYS A 31 7.26 -4.40 -9.73
C CYS A 31 6.08 -3.54 -9.22
N PRO A 32 5.77 -2.41 -9.89
CA PRO A 32 4.68 -1.51 -9.50
C PRO A 32 3.34 -1.87 -10.18
N ALA A 33 3.25 -3.02 -10.86
CA ALA A 33 2.08 -3.42 -11.64
C ALA A 33 0.93 -3.88 -10.75
N GLU A 34 -0.24 -3.27 -10.91
CA GLU A 34 -1.49 -3.75 -10.32
C GLU A 34 -2.12 -4.86 -11.18
N ILE A 35 -3.05 -5.64 -10.61
CA ILE A 35 -3.83 -6.65 -11.33
C ILE A 35 -4.53 -6.05 -12.57
N SER A 36 -5.09 -4.85 -12.47
CA SER A 36 -5.75 -4.18 -13.57
C SER A 36 -4.81 -3.92 -14.75
N TYR A 37 -3.59 -3.45 -14.47
CA TYR A 37 -2.58 -3.27 -15.53
C TYR A 37 -2.20 -4.60 -16.15
N ALA A 38 -1.89 -5.61 -15.33
CA ALA A 38 -1.48 -6.92 -15.83
C ALA A 38 -2.54 -7.50 -16.78
N ILE A 39 -3.81 -7.40 -16.39
CA ILE A 39 -4.96 -7.89 -17.17
C ILE A 39 -5.08 -7.13 -18.50
N GLU A 40 -5.07 -5.81 -18.47
CA GLU A 40 -5.17 -5.00 -19.70
C GLU A 40 -3.94 -5.22 -20.61
N TYR A 41 -2.74 -5.33 -20.05
CA TYR A 41 -1.50 -5.62 -20.77
C TYR A 41 -1.50 -6.99 -21.45
N ALA A 42 -2.19 -7.98 -20.85
CA ALA A 42 -2.45 -9.27 -21.47
C ALA A 42 -3.56 -9.26 -22.53
N GLY A 43 -4.17 -8.11 -22.81
CA GLY A 43 -5.26 -7.96 -23.77
C GLY A 43 -6.58 -8.57 -23.28
N LEU A 44 -6.71 -8.79 -21.97
CA LEU A 44 -7.90 -9.37 -21.36
C LEU A 44 -8.89 -8.27 -20.94
N PRO A 45 -10.22 -8.51 -21.03
CA PRO A 45 -11.21 -7.54 -20.62
C PRO A 45 -11.24 -7.40 -19.09
N TYR A 46 -10.76 -6.27 -18.56
CA TYR A 46 -10.59 -6.03 -17.11
C TYR A 46 -11.79 -6.42 -16.27
N ARG A 47 -12.99 -5.96 -16.64
CA ARG A 47 -14.21 -6.20 -15.87
C ARG A 47 -14.56 -7.69 -15.72
N GLN A 48 -14.17 -8.55 -16.65
CA GLN A 48 -14.44 -9.99 -16.54
C GLN A 48 -13.26 -10.70 -15.85
N ALA A 49 -12.03 -10.33 -16.22
CA ALA A 49 -10.83 -11.00 -15.72
C ALA A 49 -10.51 -10.71 -14.26
N SER A 50 -10.83 -9.51 -13.76
CA SER A 50 -10.70 -9.18 -12.34
C SER A 50 -11.55 -10.05 -11.42
N TRP A 51 -12.52 -10.80 -11.95
CA TRP A 51 -13.38 -11.68 -11.17
C TRP A 51 -12.88 -13.12 -11.11
N THR A 52 -11.88 -13.45 -11.94
CA THR A 52 -11.41 -14.82 -12.14
C THR A 52 -9.93 -14.88 -11.76
N PRO A 53 -9.57 -15.39 -10.56
CA PRO A 53 -8.18 -15.45 -10.11
C PRO A 53 -7.24 -16.09 -11.15
N GLU A 54 -7.68 -17.14 -11.85
CA GLU A 54 -6.88 -17.81 -12.88
C GLU A 54 -6.53 -16.88 -14.05
N GLN A 55 -7.43 -15.96 -14.43
CA GLN A 55 -7.13 -14.95 -15.45
C GLN A 55 -6.13 -13.91 -14.94
N CYS A 56 -6.18 -13.58 -13.65
CA CYS A 56 -5.17 -12.73 -13.02
C CYS A 56 -3.78 -13.41 -13.04
N GLN A 57 -3.71 -14.72 -12.81
CA GLN A 57 -2.45 -15.47 -12.91
C GLN A 57 -1.88 -15.44 -14.33
N VAL A 58 -2.70 -15.71 -15.35
CA VAL A 58 -2.27 -15.66 -16.77
C VAL A 58 -1.75 -14.26 -17.12
N ALA A 59 -2.44 -13.22 -16.66
CA ALA A 59 -2.05 -11.84 -16.87
C ALA A 59 -0.69 -11.50 -16.24
N PHE A 60 -0.46 -11.88 -14.98
CA PHE A 60 0.81 -11.62 -14.30
C PHE A 60 1.98 -12.42 -14.85
N LYS A 61 1.76 -13.66 -15.30
CA LYS A 61 2.80 -14.44 -15.99
C LYS A 61 3.36 -13.66 -17.18
N LYS A 62 2.50 -13.03 -17.98
CA LYS A 62 2.93 -12.18 -19.08
C LYS A 62 3.81 -11.00 -18.62
N VAL A 63 3.45 -10.34 -17.52
CA VAL A 63 4.27 -9.24 -16.95
C VAL A 63 5.65 -9.75 -16.52
N PHE A 64 5.74 -10.94 -15.95
CA PHE A 64 7.01 -11.51 -15.49
C PHE A 64 7.85 -12.12 -16.62
N ASP A 65 7.21 -12.58 -17.69
CA ASP A 65 7.88 -13.06 -18.91
C ASP A 65 8.51 -11.89 -19.70
N ASP A 66 7.82 -10.75 -19.75
CA ASP A 66 8.23 -9.62 -20.61
C ASP A 66 9.21 -8.64 -19.91
N PHE A 67 9.21 -8.58 -18.57
CA PHE A 67 9.97 -7.60 -17.79
C PHE A 67 10.79 -8.23 -16.66
N HIS A 68 11.93 -7.60 -16.35
CA HIS A 68 12.77 -7.97 -15.22
C HIS A 68 12.29 -7.32 -13.91
N TRP A 69 12.17 -8.12 -12.85
CA TRP A 69 11.86 -7.69 -11.49
C TRP A 69 12.71 -8.42 -10.45
N ASP A 70 12.98 -7.77 -9.32
CA ASP A 70 13.62 -8.38 -8.15
C ASP A 70 12.65 -8.68 -7.02
N CYS A 71 11.52 -7.99 -7.01
CA CYS A 71 10.46 -8.18 -6.07
C CYS A 71 9.15 -7.64 -6.65
N PHE A 72 8.04 -8.02 -6.03
CA PHE A 72 6.72 -7.51 -6.36
C PHE A 72 5.83 -7.49 -5.12
N GLU A 73 4.67 -6.85 -5.25
CA GLU A 73 3.65 -6.86 -4.21
C GLU A 73 2.76 -8.09 -4.28
N SER A 74 2.31 -8.55 -3.12
CA SER A 74 1.29 -9.59 -3.07
C SER A 74 0.06 -9.14 -3.83
N LEU A 75 -0.47 -10.04 -4.66
CA LEU A 75 -1.59 -9.71 -5.52
C LEU A 75 -2.81 -9.36 -4.66
N PHE A 76 -3.29 -8.14 -4.83
CA PHE A 76 -4.42 -7.63 -4.08
C PHE A 76 -5.30 -6.79 -5.00
N THR A 77 -6.59 -7.08 -5.01
CA THR A 77 -7.59 -6.16 -5.56
C THR A 77 -8.79 -6.11 -4.63
N ARG A 78 -9.60 -5.06 -4.78
CA ARG A 78 -10.88 -4.91 -4.08
C ARG A 78 -11.90 -5.82 -4.74
N PRO A 79 -12.32 -6.96 -4.14
CA PRO A 79 -13.17 -7.93 -4.81
C PRO A 79 -14.56 -7.32 -5.01
N PRO A 80 -15.01 -7.05 -6.25
CA PRO A 80 -16.26 -6.30 -6.47
C PRO A 80 -17.48 -7.01 -5.87
N MET A 81 -17.48 -8.35 -5.83
CA MET A 81 -18.57 -9.12 -5.25
C MET A 81 -18.75 -8.92 -3.75
N PHE A 82 -17.67 -8.74 -3.00
CA PHE A 82 -17.75 -8.44 -1.57
C PHE A 82 -18.58 -7.16 -1.34
N TYR A 83 -18.27 -6.11 -2.10
CA TYR A 83 -18.95 -4.82 -1.99
C TYR A 83 -20.39 -4.87 -2.50
N ARG A 84 -20.65 -5.57 -3.62
CA ARG A 84 -22.01 -5.74 -4.17
C ARG A 84 -22.91 -6.54 -3.22
N LEU A 85 -22.43 -7.64 -2.64
CA LEU A 85 -23.22 -8.46 -1.69
C LEU A 85 -23.63 -7.68 -0.44
N LEU A 86 -22.82 -6.68 -0.05
CA LEU A 86 -23.05 -5.84 1.11
C LEU A 86 -23.77 -4.52 0.79
N ASN A 87 -24.06 -4.24 -0.49
CA ASN A 87 -24.58 -2.97 -1.00
C ASN A 87 -23.71 -1.76 -0.59
N ALA A 88 -22.39 -1.92 -0.59
CA ALA A 88 -21.45 -0.94 -0.08
C ALA A 88 -21.65 0.47 -0.67
N LYS A 89 -21.55 1.49 0.19
CA LYS A 89 -21.61 2.91 -0.19
C LYS A 89 -20.24 3.58 -0.28
N ASN A 90 -19.28 3.11 0.51
CA ASN A 90 -17.90 3.62 0.55
C ASN A 90 -17.01 3.03 -0.54
N PHE A 91 -17.43 1.95 -1.20
CA PHE A 91 -16.69 1.36 -2.31
C PHE A 91 -17.65 0.98 -3.42
N THR A 92 -17.57 1.71 -4.54
CA THR A 92 -18.52 1.59 -5.65
C THR A 92 -17.78 1.31 -6.95
N GLU A 93 -18.28 0.36 -7.72
CA GLU A 93 -17.72 -0.02 -9.02
C GLU A 93 -18.11 0.97 -10.11
N SER A 94 -17.12 1.47 -10.85
CA SER A 94 -17.33 2.25 -12.07
C SER A 94 -17.84 1.38 -13.24
N GLU A 95 -18.29 1.99 -14.33
CA GLU A 95 -18.74 1.25 -15.52
C GLU A 95 -17.67 0.31 -16.09
N ARG A 96 -16.38 0.69 -15.96
CA ARG A 96 -15.23 -0.10 -16.42
C ARG A 96 -14.84 -1.24 -15.47
N GLY A 97 -15.43 -1.32 -14.27
CA GLY A 97 -15.15 -2.37 -13.29
C GLY A 97 -14.20 -1.97 -12.16
N PHE A 98 -13.62 -0.76 -12.21
CA PHE A 98 -12.74 -0.27 -11.14
C PHE A 98 -13.54 0.13 -9.91
N VAL A 99 -13.14 -0.35 -8.73
CA VAL A 99 -13.71 0.05 -7.45
C VAL A 99 -13.14 1.39 -7.02
N GLN A 100 -14.01 2.37 -6.80
CA GLN A 100 -13.66 3.71 -6.35
C GLN A 100 -14.15 3.94 -4.92
N HIS A 101 -13.50 4.87 -4.21
CA HIS A 101 -13.88 5.29 -2.86
C HIS A 101 -14.55 6.67 -2.92
N PRO A 102 -15.88 6.76 -3.08
CA PRO A 102 -16.57 8.05 -3.02
C PRO A 102 -16.46 8.66 -1.63
N GLU A 103 -16.39 9.99 -1.57
CA GLU A 103 -16.45 10.73 -0.32
C GLU A 103 -17.80 10.52 0.37
N ILE A 104 -17.75 10.01 1.59
CA ILE A 104 -18.94 9.71 2.41
C ILE A 104 -18.66 10.03 3.88
N SER A 105 -19.73 10.24 4.67
CA SER A 105 -19.64 10.39 6.13
C SER A 105 -20.64 9.44 6.78
N ALA A 106 -20.14 8.40 7.43
CA ALA A 106 -20.95 7.41 8.14
C ALA A 106 -21.22 7.77 9.61
N MET A 107 -20.43 8.67 10.20
CA MET A 107 -20.54 9.09 11.61
C MET A 107 -20.92 10.56 11.72
N ASN A 108 -21.82 10.88 12.65
CA ASN A 108 -22.19 12.25 12.98
C ASN A 108 -21.25 12.86 14.05
N PRO A 109 -21.14 14.20 14.14
CA PRO A 109 -20.26 14.86 15.10
C PRO A 109 -20.60 14.64 16.58
N ASP A 110 -21.87 14.42 16.89
CA ASP A 110 -22.36 14.16 18.25
C ASP A 110 -22.16 12.70 18.70
N GLU A 111 -21.65 11.83 17.83
CA GLU A 111 -21.41 10.41 18.13
C GLU A 111 -19.96 10.10 18.55
N TYR A 112 -19.12 11.12 18.75
CA TYR A 112 -17.73 10.91 19.18
C TYR A 112 -17.65 10.21 20.54
N ASP A 113 -18.49 10.57 21.51
CA ASP A 113 -18.46 9.97 22.84
C ASP A 113 -18.73 8.47 22.80
N GLU A 114 -19.67 8.04 21.95
CA GLU A 114 -19.98 6.61 21.75
C GLU A 114 -18.85 5.86 21.06
N LEU A 115 -18.18 6.50 20.07
CA LEU A 115 -16.98 5.94 19.44
C LEU A 115 -15.84 5.78 20.45
N ILE A 116 -15.65 6.75 21.35
CA ILE A 116 -14.57 6.74 22.33
C ILE A 116 -14.83 5.68 23.42
N GLU A 117 -16.07 5.57 23.89
CA GLU A 117 -16.46 4.62 24.94
C GLU A 117 -16.32 3.17 24.49
N ASP A 118 -16.85 2.82 23.31
CA ASP A 118 -16.77 1.47 22.76
C ASP A 118 -16.67 1.52 21.22
N PRO A 119 -15.44 1.67 20.69
CA PRO A 119 -15.24 1.84 19.25
C PRO A 119 -15.66 0.60 18.48
N TYR A 120 -15.50 -0.60 19.05
CA TYR A 120 -15.90 -1.84 18.39
C TYR A 120 -17.41 -1.93 18.23
N LYS A 121 -18.17 -1.66 19.31
CA LYS A 121 -19.63 -1.62 19.26
C LYS A 121 -20.12 -0.55 18.30
N MET A 122 -19.60 0.69 18.40
CA MET A 122 -19.97 1.78 17.49
C MET A 122 -19.79 1.39 16.02
N ILE A 123 -18.63 0.80 15.68
CA ILE A 123 -18.34 0.34 14.33
C ILE A 123 -19.32 -0.74 13.89
N VAL A 124 -19.48 -1.81 14.68
CA VAL A 124 -20.27 -2.98 14.28
C VAL A 124 -21.77 -2.70 14.26
N SER A 125 -22.30 -1.96 15.24
CA SER A 125 -23.75 -1.76 15.38
C SER A 125 -24.30 -0.55 14.64
N LYS A 126 -23.48 0.45 14.30
CA LYS A 126 -23.95 1.69 13.63
C LYS A 126 -23.22 1.97 12.33
N LEU A 127 -21.90 2.03 12.34
CA LEU A 127 -21.15 2.50 11.17
C LEU A 127 -21.17 1.48 10.03
N LEU A 128 -20.95 0.20 10.31
CA LEU A 128 -21.03 -0.86 9.29
C LEU A 128 -22.42 -0.94 8.64
N PRO A 129 -23.56 -0.96 9.36
CA PRO A 129 -24.88 -0.88 8.74
C PRO A 129 -25.11 0.35 7.85
N ARG A 130 -24.55 1.52 8.22
CA ARG A 130 -24.67 2.75 7.41
C ARG A 130 -23.87 2.65 6.11
N LEU A 131 -22.66 2.07 6.18
CA LEU A 131 -21.74 1.84 5.06
C LEU A 131 -22.21 0.71 4.14
N TYR A 132 -22.80 -0.34 4.72
CA TYR A 132 -23.20 -1.58 4.09
C TYR A 132 -24.66 -1.89 4.44
N PRO A 133 -25.64 -1.34 3.70
CA PRO A 133 -27.08 -1.47 3.97
C PRO A 133 -27.61 -2.91 4.06
N ALA A 134 -26.90 -3.89 3.50
CA ALA A 134 -27.26 -5.30 3.67
C ALA A 134 -27.11 -5.76 5.14
N LEU A 135 -26.27 -5.09 5.93
CA LEU A 135 -26.07 -5.38 7.36
C LEU A 135 -27.13 -4.72 8.26
N ASP A 136 -27.87 -3.74 7.75
CA ASP A 136 -28.98 -3.07 8.45
C ASP A 136 -30.30 -3.86 8.38
N GLN A 137 -30.30 -5.01 7.71
CA GLN A 137 -31.47 -5.88 7.59
C GLN A 137 -31.72 -6.67 8.89
N PRO A 138 -32.98 -7.05 9.19
CA PRO A 138 -33.27 -7.88 10.35
C PRO A 138 -32.61 -9.27 10.23
N ALA A 139 -32.30 -9.88 11.38
CA ALA A 139 -31.85 -11.27 11.40
C ALA A 139 -32.93 -12.20 10.80
N PRO A 140 -32.54 -13.25 10.05
CA PRO A 140 -31.17 -13.69 9.76
C PRO A 140 -30.53 -13.07 8.50
N TYR A 141 -31.18 -12.11 7.82
CA TYR A 141 -30.73 -11.60 6.53
C TYR A 141 -29.37 -10.90 6.59
N ASN A 142 -29.12 -10.09 7.62
CA ASN A 142 -27.81 -9.45 7.83
C ASN A 142 -26.69 -10.48 8.01
N ALA A 143 -26.91 -11.53 8.81
CA ALA A 143 -25.96 -12.60 9.03
C ALA A 143 -25.69 -13.38 7.75
N TYR A 144 -26.73 -13.65 6.94
CA TYR A 144 -26.55 -14.28 5.63
C TYR A 144 -25.75 -13.40 4.66
N ALA A 145 -26.00 -12.09 4.63
CA ALA A 145 -25.25 -11.16 3.79
C ALA A 145 -23.76 -11.14 4.19
N MET A 146 -23.47 -10.98 5.49
CA MET A 146 -22.11 -11.00 6.01
C MET A 146 -21.42 -12.34 5.72
N THR A 147 -22.11 -13.47 5.93
CA THR A 147 -21.53 -14.81 5.69
C THR A 147 -21.18 -15.02 4.23
N LYS A 148 -22.09 -14.68 3.30
CA LYS A 148 -21.82 -14.76 1.85
C LYS A 148 -20.65 -13.88 1.45
N ALA A 149 -20.62 -12.63 1.91
CA ALA A 149 -19.55 -11.70 1.60
C ALA A 149 -18.20 -12.19 2.15
N ALA A 150 -18.16 -12.67 3.39
CA ALA A 150 -16.94 -13.20 4.00
C ALA A 150 -16.41 -14.46 3.30
N LEU A 151 -17.29 -15.39 2.90
CA LEU A 151 -16.91 -16.60 2.15
C LEU A 151 -16.38 -16.26 0.75
N GLU A 152 -17.02 -15.32 0.06
CA GLU A 152 -16.58 -14.82 -1.24
C GLU A 152 -15.20 -14.15 -1.14
N PHE A 153 -15.05 -13.23 -0.18
CA PHE A 153 -13.79 -12.54 0.07
C PHE A 153 -12.68 -13.53 0.41
N GLY A 154 -12.94 -14.46 1.33
CA GLY A 154 -11.97 -15.47 1.74
C GLY A 154 -11.53 -16.38 0.60
N SER A 155 -12.49 -16.89 -0.19
CA SER A 155 -12.19 -17.74 -1.36
C SER A 155 -11.37 -17.00 -2.41
N TYR A 156 -11.77 -15.77 -2.75
CA TYR A 156 -11.11 -14.98 -3.77
C TYR A 156 -9.69 -14.56 -3.34
N MET A 157 -9.54 -14.04 -2.12
CA MET A 157 -8.23 -13.62 -1.61
C MET A 157 -7.29 -14.82 -1.38
N GLY A 158 -7.82 -15.97 -0.93
CA GLY A 158 -7.03 -17.19 -0.80
C GLY A 158 -6.47 -17.67 -2.15
N ALA A 159 -7.28 -17.60 -3.22
CA ALA A 159 -6.80 -17.91 -4.57
C ALA A 159 -5.71 -16.94 -5.05
N LEU A 160 -5.84 -15.63 -4.77
CA LEU A 160 -4.79 -14.65 -5.09
C LEU A 160 -3.49 -14.88 -4.29
N GLU A 161 -3.59 -15.31 -3.03
CA GLU A 161 -2.43 -15.67 -2.21
C GLU A 161 -1.70 -16.90 -2.78
N GLU A 162 -2.43 -17.95 -3.16
CA GLU A 162 -1.86 -19.13 -3.83
C GLU A 162 -1.17 -18.77 -5.16
N ILE A 163 -1.80 -17.88 -5.95
CA ILE A 163 -1.22 -17.37 -7.20
C ILE A 163 0.04 -16.57 -6.92
N THR A 164 0.03 -15.70 -5.91
CA THR A 164 1.20 -14.92 -5.49
C THR A 164 2.37 -15.84 -5.15
N ALA A 165 2.12 -16.88 -4.34
CA ALA A 165 3.13 -17.86 -3.97
C ALA A 165 3.67 -18.63 -5.18
N SER A 166 2.79 -19.04 -6.11
CA SER A 166 3.18 -19.70 -7.36
C SER A 166 4.05 -18.82 -8.24
N LEU A 167 3.67 -17.54 -8.45
CA LEU A 167 4.47 -16.60 -9.23
C LEU A 167 5.85 -16.38 -8.59
N ALA A 168 5.88 -16.23 -7.27
CA ALA A 168 7.12 -16.03 -6.55
C ALA A 168 8.09 -17.23 -6.70
N HIS A 169 7.56 -18.44 -6.64
CA HIS A 169 8.31 -19.67 -6.82
C HIS A 169 8.79 -19.86 -8.27
N ASP A 170 7.88 -19.73 -9.25
CA ASP A 170 8.13 -20.10 -10.65
C ASP A 170 9.11 -19.12 -11.33
N TYR A 171 9.07 -17.85 -10.95
CA TYR A 171 9.97 -16.82 -11.47
C TYR A 171 11.16 -16.54 -10.56
N GLY A 172 11.15 -17.08 -9.34
CA GLY A 172 12.17 -16.80 -8.32
C GLY A 172 12.17 -15.35 -7.84
N VAL A 173 11.04 -14.65 -7.91
CA VAL A 173 10.91 -13.22 -7.54
C VAL A 173 10.09 -13.13 -6.25
N PRO A 174 10.64 -12.67 -5.12
CA PRO A 174 9.89 -12.60 -3.86
C PRO A 174 8.72 -11.62 -3.86
N ALA A 175 7.61 -12.04 -3.26
CA ALA A 175 6.48 -11.18 -2.91
C ALA A 175 6.74 -10.51 -1.55
N LEU A 176 6.55 -9.20 -1.45
CA LEU A 176 6.94 -8.45 -0.25
C LEU A 176 5.77 -8.08 0.66
N GLY A 177 4.58 -7.82 0.14
CA GLY A 177 3.42 -7.41 0.94
C GLY A 177 2.63 -8.58 1.55
N SER A 178 1.81 -8.31 2.56
CA SER A 178 0.75 -9.21 3.02
C SER A 178 -0.62 -8.54 2.97
N ASN A 179 -0.98 -7.87 4.04
CA ASN A 179 -2.25 -7.19 4.27
C ASN A 179 -1.99 -5.69 4.44
N LEU A 180 -3.09 -4.93 4.54
CA LEU A 180 -3.01 -3.48 4.76
C LEU A 180 -3.65 -3.08 6.09
N THR A 181 -3.22 -1.94 6.60
CA THR A 181 -3.92 -1.18 7.65
C THR A 181 -3.86 0.30 7.28
N VAL A 182 -4.50 1.16 8.08
CA VAL A 182 -4.61 2.59 7.79
C VAL A 182 -4.20 3.39 9.02
N ALA A 183 -3.60 4.57 8.82
CA ALA A 183 -3.27 5.44 9.95
C ALA A 183 -4.54 5.88 10.70
N PRO A 184 -4.50 6.08 12.03
CA PRO A 184 -5.70 6.42 12.82
C PRO A 184 -6.47 7.64 12.29
N PHE A 185 -5.76 8.69 11.87
CA PHE A 185 -6.38 9.90 11.34
C PHE A 185 -7.02 9.67 9.97
N ASP A 186 -6.32 8.94 9.08
CA ASP A 186 -6.86 8.55 7.77
C ASP A 186 -8.09 7.67 7.93
N TYR A 187 -8.11 6.76 8.90
CA TYR A 187 -9.29 5.93 9.17
C TYR A 187 -10.53 6.75 9.56
N LEU A 188 -10.37 7.76 10.42
CA LEU A 188 -11.48 8.67 10.77
C LEU A 188 -11.94 9.47 9.55
N ALA A 189 -11.02 9.91 8.70
CA ALA A 189 -11.32 10.66 7.49
C ALA A 189 -12.05 9.79 6.46
N ASP A 190 -11.46 8.67 6.07
CA ASP A 190 -11.93 7.85 4.95
C ASP A 190 -13.21 7.11 5.27
N GLN A 191 -13.33 6.53 6.47
CA GLN A 191 -14.44 5.62 6.77
C GLN A 191 -15.58 6.28 7.55
N PHE A 192 -15.31 7.31 8.36
CA PHE A 192 -16.29 7.81 9.32
C PHE A 192 -16.78 9.22 9.04
N ARG A 193 -15.89 10.22 9.00
CA ARG A 193 -16.27 11.63 8.94
C ARG A 193 -16.22 12.25 7.56
N GLY A 194 -15.60 11.57 6.59
CA GLY A 194 -15.21 12.16 5.33
C GLY A 194 -14.13 13.23 5.51
N PHE A 195 -13.50 13.59 4.41
CA PHE A 195 -12.58 14.72 4.31
C PHE A 195 -13.18 16.03 4.87
N THR A 196 -14.42 16.35 4.48
CA THR A 196 -15.05 17.61 4.89
C THR A 196 -15.41 17.61 6.38
N GLY A 197 -15.90 16.48 6.90
CA GLY A 197 -16.27 16.36 8.29
C GLY A 197 -15.06 16.48 9.20
N ILE A 198 -14.01 15.67 8.96
CA ILE A 198 -12.85 15.63 9.84
C ILE A 198 -12.15 17.00 9.94
N CYS A 199 -12.07 17.75 8.83
CA CYS A 199 -11.50 19.10 8.81
C CYS A 199 -12.30 20.11 9.66
N ARG A 200 -13.61 19.89 9.82
CA ARG A 200 -14.48 20.69 10.70
C ARG A 200 -14.31 20.27 12.16
N ASP A 201 -14.16 18.98 12.43
CA ASP A 201 -14.14 18.43 13.78
C ASP A 201 -12.88 18.83 14.54
N VAL A 202 -11.73 18.80 13.88
CA VAL A 202 -10.46 19.25 14.51
C VAL A 202 -10.51 20.70 15.00
N ARG A 203 -11.46 21.51 14.50
CA ARG A 203 -11.67 22.90 14.94
C ARG A 203 -12.74 23.02 16.02
N LYS A 204 -13.79 22.19 15.95
CA LYS A 204 -14.96 22.29 16.83
C LYS A 204 -14.83 21.43 18.09
N SER A 205 -14.23 20.26 17.96
CA SER A 205 -14.14 19.24 19.01
C SER A 205 -12.75 18.58 19.03
N PRO A 206 -11.65 19.37 19.12
CA PRO A 206 -10.28 18.85 18.99
C PRO A 206 -9.96 17.74 19.98
N ASP A 207 -10.38 17.87 21.23
CA ASP A 207 -10.11 16.86 22.28
C ASP A 207 -10.81 15.53 21.97
N LYS A 208 -12.05 15.60 21.46
CA LYS A 208 -12.79 14.40 21.01
C LYS A 208 -12.15 13.73 19.81
N VAL A 209 -11.59 14.49 18.88
CA VAL A 209 -10.82 13.90 17.77
C VAL A 209 -9.60 13.15 18.32
N LYS A 210 -8.84 13.74 19.25
CA LYS A 210 -7.66 13.09 19.85
C LYS A 210 -8.02 11.82 20.61
N GLU A 211 -9.06 11.87 21.45
CA GLU A 211 -9.59 10.70 22.17
C GLU A 211 -10.03 9.60 21.19
N ALA A 212 -10.68 9.97 20.08
CA ALA A 212 -11.11 9.02 19.07
C ALA A 212 -9.94 8.36 18.33
N LEU A 213 -8.85 9.10 18.02
CA LEU A 213 -7.64 8.53 17.41
C LEU A 213 -7.05 7.43 18.32
N ASP A 214 -7.01 7.68 19.62
CA ASP A 214 -6.56 6.69 20.61
C ASP A 214 -7.51 5.50 20.70
N ALA A 215 -8.82 5.73 20.69
CA ALA A 215 -9.84 4.68 20.79
C ALA A 215 -9.83 3.73 19.58
N VAL A 216 -9.65 4.24 18.35
CA VAL A 216 -9.65 3.39 17.14
C VAL A 216 -8.32 2.65 16.94
N THR A 217 -7.21 3.15 17.50
CA THR A 217 -5.86 2.59 17.29
C THR A 217 -5.79 1.08 17.59
N PRO A 218 -6.29 0.55 18.73
CA PRO A 218 -6.28 -0.90 19.00
C PRO A 218 -7.00 -1.74 17.95
N ILE A 219 -8.06 -1.21 17.33
CA ILE A 219 -8.80 -1.92 16.27
C ILE A 219 -7.95 -2.02 15.00
N LEU A 220 -7.28 -0.92 14.63
CA LEU A 220 -6.40 -0.88 13.46
C LEU A 220 -5.15 -1.77 13.65
N VAL A 221 -4.60 -1.82 14.86
CA VAL A 221 -3.53 -2.76 15.23
C VAL A 221 -4.03 -4.20 15.12
N LYS A 222 -5.24 -4.49 15.61
CA LYS A 222 -5.83 -5.82 15.46
C LYS A 222 -6.00 -6.20 13.99
N GLY A 223 -6.48 -5.29 13.15
CA GLY A 223 -6.59 -5.48 11.70
C GLY A 223 -5.25 -5.79 11.04
N ALA A 224 -4.17 -5.09 11.43
CA ALA A 224 -2.83 -5.37 10.93
C ALA A 224 -2.31 -6.76 11.34
N THR A 225 -2.63 -7.21 12.56
CA THR A 225 -2.09 -8.49 13.10
C THR A 225 -2.93 -9.74 12.83
N ALA A 226 -4.24 -9.61 12.65
CA ALA A 226 -5.15 -10.76 12.65
C ALA A 226 -4.96 -11.71 11.45
N CYS A 227 -4.53 -11.15 10.31
CA CYS A 227 -4.33 -11.88 9.06
C CYS A 227 -2.88 -11.77 8.56
N TYR A 228 -1.93 -11.42 9.44
CA TYR A 228 -0.52 -11.34 9.07
C TYR A 228 0.07 -12.76 9.01
N PRO A 229 0.52 -13.24 7.84
CA PRO A 229 0.99 -14.62 7.68
C PRO A 229 2.46 -14.80 8.04
N GLY A 230 3.20 -13.69 8.27
CA GLY A 230 4.63 -13.72 8.52
C GLY A 230 4.99 -14.25 9.91
N GLU A 231 6.12 -14.95 9.97
CA GLU A 231 6.72 -15.33 11.26
C GLU A 231 7.22 -14.10 12.02
N LYS A 232 7.13 -14.15 13.35
CA LYS A 232 7.58 -13.04 14.18
C LYS A 232 9.09 -12.85 14.02
N GLY A 233 9.48 -11.68 13.50
CA GLY A 233 10.89 -11.34 13.26
C GLY A 233 11.41 -11.68 11.86
N ALA A 234 10.58 -12.21 10.96
CA ALA A 234 10.90 -12.30 9.55
C ALA A 234 10.92 -10.89 8.91
N THR A 235 11.81 -10.69 7.92
CA THR A 235 11.90 -9.42 7.18
C THR A 235 10.63 -9.15 6.37
N PHE A 236 10.10 -10.19 5.71
CA PHE A 236 8.91 -10.14 4.88
C PHE A 236 7.93 -11.23 5.30
N PRO A 237 6.63 -11.08 5.00
CA PRO A 237 6.01 -9.96 4.29
C PRO A 237 5.86 -8.70 5.16
N TYR A 238 5.54 -7.56 4.56
CA TYR A 238 5.23 -6.32 5.25
C TYR A 238 3.72 -6.03 5.28
N VAL A 239 3.29 -5.21 6.24
CA VAL A 239 1.95 -4.60 6.25
C VAL A 239 1.99 -3.26 5.51
N PHE A 240 1.13 -3.09 4.50
CA PHE A 240 1.02 -1.86 3.72
C PHE A 240 0.19 -0.79 4.44
N ILE A 241 0.62 0.46 4.42
CA ILE A 241 -0.10 1.61 4.99
C ILE A 241 -0.11 2.78 3.99
N PRO A 242 -1.23 3.02 3.29
CA PRO A 242 -1.40 4.24 2.51
C PRO A 242 -1.71 5.43 3.41
N LEU A 243 -1.11 6.59 3.13
CA LEU A 243 -1.28 7.82 3.92
C LEU A 243 -1.95 8.91 3.10
N HIS A 244 -3.23 9.15 3.34
CA HIS A 244 -4.04 10.01 2.47
C HIS A 244 -4.09 11.48 2.90
N MET A 245 -4.27 11.78 4.20
CA MET A 245 -4.67 13.12 4.66
C MET A 245 -3.53 14.12 4.80
N ALA A 246 -2.30 13.67 5.07
CA ALA A 246 -1.20 14.58 5.42
C ALA A 246 -0.93 15.67 4.35
N PRO A 247 -0.92 15.38 3.04
CA PRO A 247 -0.75 16.40 2.00
C PRO A 247 -1.83 17.50 2.00
N TYR A 248 -3.02 17.21 2.53
CA TYR A 248 -4.16 18.12 2.51
C TYR A 248 -4.34 18.94 3.79
N ILE A 249 -3.65 18.59 4.88
CA ILE A 249 -3.77 19.29 6.16
C ILE A 249 -2.62 20.26 6.38
N ASN A 250 -2.89 21.34 7.13
CA ASN A 250 -1.88 22.32 7.49
C ASN A 250 -0.94 21.78 8.58
N LYS A 251 0.19 22.48 8.78
CA LYS A 251 1.22 22.12 9.76
C LYS A 251 0.67 21.92 11.18
N LYS A 252 -0.22 22.81 11.63
CA LYS A 252 -0.83 22.70 12.97
C LYS A 252 -1.63 21.41 13.12
N MET A 253 -2.48 21.08 12.15
CA MET A 253 -3.25 19.83 12.16
C MET A 253 -2.35 18.60 12.13
N PHE A 254 -1.26 18.67 11.34
CA PHE A 254 -0.29 17.60 11.27
C PHE A 254 0.39 17.36 12.63
N GLU A 255 0.94 18.41 13.24
CA GLU A 255 1.64 18.35 14.54
C GLU A 255 0.73 17.94 15.69
N GLU A 256 -0.54 18.35 15.67
CA GLU A 256 -1.45 18.18 16.80
C GLU A 256 -2.27 16.89 16.76
N PHE A 257 -2.56 16.35 15.56
CA PHE A 257 -3.45 15.20 15.39
C PHE A 257 -2.82 14.06 14.60
N TYR A 258 -2.27 14.36 13.41
CA TYR A 258 -1.85 13.32 12.48
C TYR A 258 -0.55 12.64 12.93
N TRP A 259 0.52 13.41 13.08
CA TRP A 259 1.86 12.88 13.31
C TRP A 259 2.02 12.15 14.65
N PRO A 260 1.55 12.67 15.80
CA PRO A 260 1.69 11.97 17.07
C PRO A 260 0.90 10.64 17.10
N SER A 261 -0.31 10.62 16.55
CA SER A 261 -1.11 9.39 16.49
C SER A 261 -0.50 8.36 15.54
N PHE A 262 0.08 8.81 14.43
CA PHE A 262 0.78 7.95 13.49
C PHE A 262 2.08 7.38 14.05
N LEU A 263 2.91 8.18 14.74
CA LEU A 263 4.13 7.71 15.41
C LEU A 263 3.82 6.66 16.47
N LYS A 264 2.79 6.91 17.30
CA LYS A 264 2.30 5.93 18.28
C LYS A 264 1.88 4.63 17.60
N PHE A 265 1.20 4.72 16.46
CA PHE A 265 0.77 3.56 15.69
C PHE A 265 1.96 2.76 15.13
N ILE A 266 2.95 3.44 14.53
CA ILE A 266 4.20 2.81 14.07
C ILE A 266 4.91 2.09 15.21
N ASP A 267 5.08 2.73 16.37
CA ASP A 267 5.72 2.13 17.54
C ASP A 267 5.03 0.82 17.96
N ILE A 268 3.69 0.83 18.01
CA ILE A 268 2.93 -0.38 18.35
C ILE A 268 3.18 -1.48 17.32
N LEU A 269 3.04 -1.19 16.02
CA LEU A 269 3.18 -2.19 14.97
C LEU A 269 4.60 -2.77 14.91
N VAL A 270 5.62 -1.92 14.97
CA VAL A 270 7.02 -2.33 14.77
C VAL A 270 7.63 -2.87 16.07
N ASN A 271 7.56 -2.11 17.16
CA ASN A 271 8.29 -2.43 18.40
C ASN A 271 7.52 -3.40 19.30
N GLN A 272 6.18 -3.29 19.35
CA GLN A 272 5.37 -4.14 20.23
C GLN A 272 4.86 -5.39 19.53
N LYS A 273 4.45 -5.28 18.25
CA LYS A 273 3.95 -6.42 17.45
C LYS A 273 5.02 -7.08 16.61
N GLY A 274 6.14 -6.42 16.34
CA GLY A 274 7.25 -7.01 15.59
C GLY A 274 7.01 -7.10 14.09
N LEU A 275 6.12 -6.28 13.53
CA LEU A 275 5.77 -6.27 12.12
C LEU A 275 6.78 -5.46 11.29
N THR A 276 6.90 -5.82 10.02
CA THR A 276 7.51 -4.98 8.98
C THR A 276 6.43 -4.16 8.29
N LEU A 277 6.73 -2.92 7.92
CA LEU A 277 5.81 -1.98 7.31
C LEU A 277 6.32 -1.51 5.94
N SER A 278 5.40 -1.28 5.03
CA SER A 278 5.62 -0.47 3.84
C SER A 278 4.63 0.69 3.88
N ILE A 279 5.15 1.90 4.01
CA ILE A 279 4.36 3.11 4.24
C ILE A 279 4.41 3.94 2.97
N PHE A 280 3.25 4.16 2.36
CA PHE A 280 3.12 4.99 1.17
C PHE A 280 2.79 6.43 1.56
N PHE A 281 3.80 7.28 1.45
CA PHE A 281 3.69 8.72 1.66
C PHE A 281 3.14 9.36 0.38
N GLU A 282 1.82 9.23 0.19
CA GLU A 282 1.10 9.72 -1.00
C GLU A 282 1.17 11.24 -1.10
N GLY A 283 1.30 11.75 -2.32
CA GLY A 283 1.49 13.16 -2.62
C GLY A 283 2.87 13.70 -2.22
N ASP A 284 2.93 15.01 -2.00
CA ASP A 284 4.17 15.71 -1.66
C ASP A 284 4.32 15.86 -0.13
N TRP A 285 5.30 15.15 0.40
CA TRP A 285 5.66 15.14 1.82
C TRP A 285 6.91 15.98 2.14
N GLU A 286 7.48 16.71 1.19
CA GLU A 286 8.75 17.43 1.38
C GLU A 286 8.71 18.38 2.58
N ARG A 287 7.58 19.07 2.78
CA ARG A 287 7.37 19.96 3.94
C ARG A 287 7.40 19.25 5.30
N PHE A 288 7.25 17.93 5.32
CA PHE A 288 7.22 17.10 6.51
C PHE A 288 8.48 16.23 6.69
N TYR A 289 9.43 16.24 5.76
CA TYR A 289 10.70 15.51 5.90
C TYR A 289 11.44 15.76 7.23
N PRO A 290 11.45 16.98 7.82
CA PRO A 290 12.05 17.20 9.13
C PRO A 290 11.44 16.36 10.24
N TYR A 291 10.13 16.09 10.19
CA TYR A 291 9.42 15.27 11.19
C TYR A 291 9.73 13.80 11.03
N MET A 292 9.97 13.33 9.81
CA MET A 292 10.22 11.91 9.54
C MET A 292 11.49 11.38 10.23
N GLN A 293 12.36 12.26 10.75
CA GLN A 293 13.48 11.90 11.63
C GLN A 293 13.03 11.36 13.00
N ASP A 294 11.80 11.64 13.41
CA ASP A 294 11.20 11.09 14.63
C ASP A 294 10.97 9.57 14.51
N ILE A 295 10.92 9.03 13.28
CA ILE A 295 10.93 7.60 13.05
C ILE A 295 12.39 7.11 13.21
N PRO A 296 12.69 6.26 14.21
CA PRO A 296 14.04 5.79 14.45
C PRO A 296 14.54 4.94 13.29
N LYS A 297 15.87 4.80 13.18
CA LYS A 297 16.47 3.90 12.20
C LYS A 297 15.90 2.50 12.32
N SER A 298 15.41 1.95 11.22
CA SER A 298 14.71 0.68 11.19
C SER A 298 14.98 -0.07 9.88
N ASP A 299 15.25 -1.37 10.01
CA ASP A 299 15.26 -2.33 8.91
C ASP A 299 13.89 -2.99 8.70
N LYS A 300 12.85 -2.45 9.34
CA LYS A 300 11.47 -2.95 9.28
C LYS A 300 10.50 -2.01 8.59
N ILE A 301 10.99 -0.90 8.02
CA ILE A 301 10.11 0.10 7.39
C ILE A 301 10.69 0.47 6.02
N ILE A 302 9.85 0.29 4.99
CA ILE A 302 10.06 0.85 3.66
C ILE A 302 9.19 2.10 3.56
N ALA A 303 9.80 3.23 3.19
CA ALA A 303 9.09 4.48 2.90
C ALA A 303 8.97 4.65 1.38
N ILE A 304 7.77 4.42 0.87
CA ILE A 304 7.43 4.65 -0.54
C ILE A 304 7.07 6.13 -0.70
N MET A 305 7.79 6.81 -1.58
CA MET A 305 7.63 8.24 -1.82
C MET A 305 7.09 8.48 -3.22
N GLU A 306 6.00 9.23 -3.31
CA GLU A 306 5.44 9.67 -4.59
C GLU A 306 6.20 10.90 -5.11
N TYR A 307 6.13 12.02 -4.39
CA TYR A 307 6.73 13.29 -4.78
C TYR A 307 7.72 13.87 -3.75
N GLY A 308 8.47 14.88 -4.20
CA GLY A 308 9.42 15.67 -3.40
C GLY A 308 10.87 15.57 -3.87
N ASP A 309 11.74 16.38 -3.27
CA ASP A 309 13.18 16.39 -3.56
C ASP A 309 13.90 15.11 -3.07
N MET A 310 14.35 14.28 -4.02
CA MET A 310 15.07 13.03 -3.77
C MET A 310 16.34 13.21 -2.92
N LYS A 311 17.11 14.28 -3.13
CA LYS A 311 18.36 14.52 -2.39
C LYS A 311 18.04 14.88 -0.94
N LYS A 312 16.99 15.66 -0.69
CA LYS A 312 16.53 15.96 0.67
C LYS A 312 15.98 14.72 1.35
N ALA A 313 15.17 13.93 0.65
CA ALA A 313 14.63 12.67 1.18
C ALA A 313 15.76 11.70 1.57
N LYS A 314 16.76 11.49 0.70
CA LYS A 314 17.93 10.66 0.99
C LYS A 314 18.72 11.15 2.20
N ASN A 315 18.93 12.47 2.33
CA ASN A 315 19.69 13.08 3.42
C ASN A 315 18.94 13.18 4.75
N THR A 316 17.62 12.98 4.74
CA THR A 316 16.77 13.00 5.92
C THR A 316 16.27 11.59 6.19
N ILE A 317 15.20 11.17 5.52
CA ILE A 317 14.53 9.88 5.69
C ILE A 317 15.47 8.70 5.44
N GLY A 318 16.26 8.78 4.36
CA GLY A 318 17.14 7.70 3.90
C GLY A 318 18.30 7.34 4.85
N LYS A 319 18.49 8.10 5.93
CA LYS A 319 19.42 7.74 7.02
C LYS A 319 18.84 6.72 7.98
N ASN A 320 17.51 6.72 8.11
CA ASN A 320 16.78 5.91 9.08
C ASN A 320 16.02 4.77 8.40
N LEU A 321 15.49 4.99 7.19
CA LEU A 321 14.60 4.04 6.53
C LEU A 321 15.07 3.71 5.11
N CYS A 322 14.67 2.52 4.63
CA CYS A 322 14.77 2.19 3.22
C CYS A 322 13.77 3.06 2.42
N LEU A 323 14.24 3.65 1.31
CA LEU A 323 13.41 4.45 0.42
C LEU A 323 12.97 3.63 -0.80
N GLN A 324 11.79 3.93 -1.32
CA GLN A 324 11.25 3.41 -2.57
C GLN A 324 10.49 4.51 -3.32
N GLY A 325 10.38 4.40 -4.64
CA GLY A 325 9.57 5.29 -5.48
C GLY A 325 10.36 6.42 -6.15
N PHE A 326 9.75 7.60 -6.28
CA PHE A 326 10.22 8.80 -6.99
C PHE A 326 10.32 8.75 -8.52
N TYR A 327 10.39 7.59 -9.16
CA TYR A 327 10.49 7.57 -10.62
C TYR A 327 9.12 7.91 -11.25
N PRO A 328 8.99 8.96 -12.08
CA PRO A 328 7.70 9.43 -12.56
C PRO A 328 7.06 8.46 -13.58
N ILE A 329 5.93 7.84 -13.23
CA ILE A 329 5.19 6.94 -14.13
C ILE A 329 4.81 7.63 -15.45
N SER A 330 4.45 8.92 -15.39
CA SER A 330 4.08 9.71 -16.57
C SER A 330 5.17 9.77 -17.64
N LEU A 331 6.44 9.69 -17.24
CA LEU A 331 7.55 9.67 -18.18
C LEU A 331 7.62 8.34 -18.95
N LEU A 332 7.24 7.21 -18.34
CA LEU A 332 7.14 5.93 -19.05
C LEU A 332 6.05 5.96 -20.13
N GLY A 333 4.93 6.63 -19.86
CA GLY A 333 3.82 6.74 -20.80
C GLY A 333 4.10 7.68 -21.98
N TYR A 334 4.67 8.86 -21.72
CA TYR A 334 4.74 9.94 -22.71
C TYR A 334 6.16 10.32 -23.15
N GLY A 335 7.19 9.91 -22.42
CA GLY A 335 8.57 10.21 -22.73
C GLY A 335 9.14 9.32 -23.83
N THR A 336 10.25 9.77 -24.41
CA THR A 336 11.11 8.92 -25.24
C THR A 336 11.87 7.92 -24.38
N LYS A 337 12.31 6.82 -25.00
CA LYS A 337 13.17 5.82 -24.35
C LYS A 337 14.42 6.44 -23.69
N GLN A 338 15.05 7.41 -24.36
CA GLN A 338 16.26 8.05 -23.84
C GLN A 338 15.95 8.95 -22.63
N GLU A 339 14.88 9.75 -22.67
CA GLU A 339 14.47 10.56 -21.50
C GLU A 339 14.15 9.69 -20.28
N CYS A 340 13.53 8.53 -20.51
CA CYS A 340 13.28 7.55 -19.46
C CYS A 340 14.58 7.02 -18.84
N ILE A 341 15.55 6.63 -19.68
CA ILE A 341 16.87 6.15 -19.23
C ILE A 341 17.64 7.25 -18.49
N ASP A 342 17.63 8.48 -19.00
CA ASP A 342 18.33 9.62 -18.39
C ASP A 342 17.73 9.94 -17.01
N LYS A 343 16.40 9.89 -16.88
CA LYS A 343 15.75 10.03 -15.57
C LYS A 343 16.06 8.87 -14.64
N ALA A 344 16.09 7.63 -15.14
CA ALA A 344 16.44 6.47 -14.32
C ALA A 344 17.88 6.61 -13.80
N LYS A 345 18.80 7.09 -14.64
CA LYS A 345 20.17 7.39 -14.25
C LYS A 345 20.22 8.44 -13.14
N GLU A 346 19.50 9.55 -13.29
CA GLU A 346 19.43 10.60 -12.27
C GLU A 346 18.94 10.05 -10.92
N VAL A 347 17.86 9.25 -10.94
CA VAL A 347 17.32 8.61 -9.73
C VAL A 347 18.37 7.72 -9.07
N ILE A 348 19.03 6.85 -9.84
CA ILE A 348 20.05 5.93 -9.30
C ILE A 348 21.27 6.69 -8.77
N ASP A 349 21.77 7.70 -9.49
CA ASP A 349 22.90 8.53 -9.06
C ASP A 349 22.62 9.23 -7.71
N ILE A 350 21.38 9.60 -7.44
CA ILE A 350 20.97 10.27 -6.20
C ILE A 350 20.68 9.28 -5.08
N MET A 351 19.93 8.22 -5.39
CA MET A 351 19.29 7.38 -4.39
C MET A 351 20.09 6.13 -4.02
N ALA A 352 20.88 5.59 -4.95
CA ALA A 352 21.65 4.36 -4.72
C ALA A 352 22.81 4.53 -3.73
N PRO A 353 23.66 5.59 -3.77
CA PRO A 353 24.85 5.67 -2.93
C PRO A 353 24.58 5.41 -1.45
N GLY A 354 25.36 4.52 -0.83
CA GLY A 354 25.20 4.11 0.57
C GLY A 354 24.09 3.07 0.82
N GLY A 355 23.44 2.55 -0.22
CA GLY A 355 22.38 1.54 -0.10
C GLY A 355 21.05 2.10 0.39
N GLY A 356 20.11 1.23 0.80
CA GLY A 356 18.83 1.68 1.36
C GLY A 356 17.84 2.28 0.35
N TYR A 357 17.91 1.87 -0.92
CA TYR A 357 16.94 2.26 -1.94
C TYR A 357 16.51 1.07 -2.79
N ILE A 358 15.19 0.93 -2.95
CA ILE A 358 14.55 0.01 -3.90
C ILE A 358 13.96 0.84 -5.02
N PHE A 359 14.41 0.60 -6.25
CA PHE A 359 13.90 1.33 -7.40
C PHE A 359 12.45 0.93 -7.68
N SER A 360 11.56 1.93 -7.77
CA SER A 360 10.17 1.78 -8.16
C SER A 360 9.63 3.13 -8.66
N LEU A 361 8.39 3.13 -9.12
CA LEU A 361 7.71 4.33 -9.62
C LEU A 361 7.12 5.16 -8.47
N ASP A 362 6.79 6.41 -8.76
CA ASP A 362 6.04 7.30 -7.87
C ASP A 362 4.60 6.79 -7.59
N LYS A 363 4.06 5.98 -8.51
CA LYS A 363 2.71 5.38 -8.43
C LYS A 363 2.69 3.95 -8.95
N TYR A 364 1.70 3.19 -8.50
CA TYR A 364 1.33 1.92 -9.11
C TYR A 364 0.80 2.13 -10.54
N ILE A 365 1.09 1.17 -11.42
CA ILE A 365 0.57 1.15 -12.79
C ILE A 365 -0.82 0.50 -12.75
N LEU A 366 -1.85 1.26 -13.13
CA LEU A 366 -3.23 0.81 -13.04
C LEU A 366 -3.81 0.45 -14.41
N ASN A 367 -3.44 1.17 -15.47
CA ASN A 367 -3.97 0.97 -16.81
C ASN A 367 -2.85 0.67 -17.80
N ALA A 368 -3.14 -0.13 -18.83
CA ALA A 368 -2.17 -0.39 -19.89
C ALA A 368 -1.72 0.90 -20.62
N SER A 369 -2.54 1.95 -20.59
CA SER A 369 -2.21 3.26 -21.16
C SER A 369 -1.28 4.12 -20.30
N ASP A 370 -1.02 3.74 -19.04
CA ASP A 370 -0.19 4.54 -18.13
C ASP A 370 1.29 4.47 -18.51
N VAL A 371 1.71 3.40 -19.19
CA VAL A 371 3.11 3.13 -19.54
C VAL A 371 3.26 2.64 -20.98
N ASN A 372 4.37 3.01 -21.62
CA ASN A 372 4.83 2.32 -22.82
C ASN A 372 5.69 1.11 -22.41
N PRO A 373 5.34 -0.12 -22.81
CA PRO A 373 6.09 -1.34 -22.48
C PRO A 373 7.58 -1.26 -22.83
N GLU A 374 7.93 -0.71 -23.99
CA GLU A 374 9.34 -0.61 -24.42
C GLU A 374 10.15 0.36 -23.54
N ASN A 375 9.51 1.42 -23.06
CA ASN A 375 10.14 2.35 -22.12
C ASN A 375 10.35 1.68 -20.76
N MET A 376 9.34 0.97 -20.24
CA MET A 376 9.44 0.25 -18.97
C MET A 376 10.54 -0.83 -19.01
N LYS A 377 10.60 -1.61 -20.09
CA LYS A 377 11.65 -2.61 -20.29
C LYS A 377 13.04 -1.96 -20.31
N ALA A 378 13.20 -0.87 -21.06
CA ALA A 378 14.46 -0.15 -21.15
C ALA A 378 14.94 0.39 -19.79
N VAL A 379 14.02 0.93 -18.99
CA VAL A 379 14.33 1.44 -17.64
C VAL A 379 14.72 0.30 -16.70
N ASN A 380 13.97 -0.80 -16.68
CA ASN A 380 14.30 -1.94 -15.81
C ASN A 380 15.67 -2.55 -16.15
N GLU A 381 15.95 -2.75 -17.44
CA GLU A 381 17.25 -3.26 -17.89
C GLU A 381 18.39 -2.30 -17.53
N PHE A 382 18.18 -0.99 -17.76
CA PHE A 382 19.15 0.03 -17.39
C PHE A 382 19.43 0.05 -15.88
N VAL A 383 18.40 0.04 -15.03
CA VAL A 383 18.57 0.06 -13.57
C VAL A 383 19.27 -1.20 -13.08
N ARG A 384 18.92 -2.38 -13.63
CA ARG A 384 19.58 -3.65 -13.30
C ARG A 384 21.09 -3.59 -13.56
N ASP A 385 21.49 -3.04 -14.70
CA ASP A 385 22.88 -3.06 -15.16
C ASP A 385 23.70 -1.89 -14.62
N TYR A 386 23.09 -0.71 -14.48
CA TYR A 386 23.75 0.51 -13.99
C TYR A 386 23.80 0.60 -12.47
N GLY A 387 22.77 0.08 -11.77
CA GLY A 387 22.63 0.13 -10.31
C GLY A 387 23.52 -0.84 -9.54
N VAL A 388 24.58 -1.38 -10.13
CA VAL A 388 25.53 -2.29 -9.48
C VAL A 388 26.50 -1.51 -8.59
N TYR A 389 26.63 -1.92 -7.33
CA TYR A 389 27.56 -1.31 -6.38
C TYR A 389 29.00 -1.78 -6.66
N LYS A 390 29.98 -0.90 -6.46
CA LYS A 390 31.39 -1.13 -6.82
C LYS A 390 32.28 -1.39 -5.62
#